data_AF-A0A970TR82-F1
#
_entry.id   AF-A0A970TR82-F1
#
_cell.length_a   1.000
_cell.length_b   1.000
_cell.length_c   1.000
_cell.angle_alpha   90.00
_cell.angle_beta   90.00
_cell.angle_gamma   90.00
#
_symmetry.space_group_name_H-M   'P 1'
#
loop_
_entity.id
_entity.type
_entity.pdbx_description
1 polymer ?
#
loop_
_entity_poly.entity_id
_entity_poly.type
_entity_poly.pdbx_seq_one_letter_code
_entity_poly.pdbx_strand_id
1 'polypeptide(L)'
;MDAPDLRSKAKLPVVIIYLFFLAILSFLLILMVIKEKPVNQDLVYSLELVEDSSTADAIIYTWQVVIEEPVRTKDLRYLAEKMIHEAQAGPSFNGLEILIYDYPEYIGYGYTIARIIFAPQGNISQANTVKAGDYKQMSIQWDLRQKIWEKRLGREQVLVWKAWQDYYREESRGGKIADKSSIDEIVADKYGLEPTQVYDIRLKQEYWRYANFDYLTR
;
A
#
# COMPACT_ATOMS: atom_id res chain seq x y z
N MET A 1 -9.01 68.64 27.02
CA MET A 1 -10.12 68.00 26.31
C MET A 1 -9.73 66.54 26.20
N ASP A 2 -10.28 65.71 27.09
CA ASP A 2 -10.09 64.27 27.04
C ASP A 2 -10.78 63.69 25.80
N ALA A 3 -10.10 62.78 25.11
CA ALA A 3 -10.74 61.65 24.45
C ALA A 3 -9.87 60.41 24.69
N PRO A 4 -10.48 59.26 25.01
CA PRO A 4 -9.81 58.18 25.74
C PRO A 4 -8.99 57.29 24.81
N ASP A 5 -7.80 56.92 25.30
CA ASP A 5 -6.96 55.88 24.72
C ASP A 5 -7.70 54.54 24.67
N LEU A 6 -8.02 54.10 23.46
CA LEU A 6 -8.59 52.79 23.11
C LEU A 6 -7.55 51.67 23.29
N ARG A 7 -6.93 51.58 24.47
CA ARG A 7 -6.19 50.36 24.84
C ARG A 7 -7.18 49.33 25.35
N SER A 8 -7.69 48.56 24.38
CA SER A 8 -8.21 47.21 24.50
C SER A 8 -7.54 46.42 25.64
N LYS A 9 -8.07 46.58 26.85
CA LYS A 9 -7.79 45.68 27.97
C LYS A 9 -8.59 44.42 27.69
N ALA A 10 -7.97 43.44 27.04
CA ALA A 10 -8.49 42.09 27.08
C ALA A 10 -8.74 41.76 28.56
N LYS A 11 -10.01 41.63 28.93
CA LYS A 11 -10.41 41.46 30.33
C LYS A 11 -9.69 40.21 30.82
N LEU A 12 -8.88 40.32 31.88
CA LEU A 12 -8.16 39.22 32.55
C LEU A 12 -8.90 37.85 32.52
N PRO A 13 -10.24 37.75 32.73
CA PRO A 13 -10.98 36.49 32.56
C PRO A 13 -10.89 35.84 31.18
N VAL A 14 -10.80 36.62 30.09
CA VAL A 14 -10.69 36.13 28.71
C VAL A 14 -9.34 35.44 28.48
N VAL A 15 -8.26 35.99 29.06
CA VAL A 15 -6.91 35.40 28.95
C VAL A 15 -6.83 34.07 29.69
N ILE A 16 -7.44 33.97 30.88
CA ILE A 16 -7.48 32.73 31.66
C ILE A 16 -8.27 31.64 30.93
N ILE A 17 -9.42 31.98 30.35
CA ILE A 17 -10.23 31.03 29.55
C ILE A 17 -9.41 30.52 28.36
N TYR A 18 -8.71 31.41 27.64
CA TYR A 18 -7.89 31.02 26.50
C TYR A 18 -6.74 30.06 26.87
N LEU A 19 -6.04 30.32 27.97
CA LEU A 19 -4.97 29.44 28.47
C LEU A 19 -5.51 28.07 28.90
N PHE A 20 -6.69 28.03 29.50
CA PHE A 20 -7.36 26.77 29.85
C PHE A 20 -7.72 25.94 28.61
N PHE A 21 -8.27 26.58 27.57
CA PHE A 21 -8.55 25.92 26.30
C PHE A 21 -7.27 25.39 25.63
N LEU A 22 -6.17 26.16 25.64
CA LEU A 22 -4.89 25.70 25.12
C LEU A 22 -4.34 24.50 25.91
N ALA A 23 -4.47 24.50 27.23
CA ALA A 23 -4.05 23.38 28.06
C ALA A 23 -4.88 22.11 27.77
N ILE A 24 -6.20 22.24 27.60
CA ILE A 24 -7.06 21.12 27.19
C ILE A 24 -6.67 20.62 25.80
N LEU A 25 -6.47 21.51 24.83
CA LEU A 25 -6.09 21.12 23.47
C LEU A 25 -4.73 20.40 23.45
N SER A 26 -3.74 20.92 24.18
CA SER A 26 -2.44 20.28 24.36
C SER A 26 -2.56 18.91 25.01
N PHE A 27 -3.36 18.79 26.07
CA PHE A 27 -3.62 17.52 26.74
C PHE A 27 -4.31 16.50 25.82
N LEU A 28 -5.28 16.92 25.02
CA LEU A 28 -5.94 16.08 24.02
C LEU A 28 -4.97 15.62 22.92
N LEU A 29 -4.09 16.51 22.44
CA LEU A 29 -3.04 16.17 21.48
C LEU A 29 -2.04 15.15 22.08
N ILE A 30 -1.62 15.34 23.32
CA ILE A 30 -0.75 14.41 24.04
C ILE A 30 -1.43 13.04 24.20
N LEU A 31 -2.72 13.02 24.58
CA LEU A 31 -3.49 11.78 24.67
C LEU A 31 -3.63 11.08 23.31
N MET A 32 -3.78 11.83 22.22
CA MET A 32 -3.81 11.28 20.87
C MET A 32 -2.47 10.63 20.51
N VAL A 33 -1.34 11.29 20.81
CA VAL A 33 0.01 10.73 20.58
C VAL A 33 0.28 9.49 21.43
N ILE A 34 -0.10 9.51 22.71
CA ILE A 34 0.09 8.36 23.63
C ILE A 34 -0.77 7.16 23.22
N LYS A 35 -1.94 7.40 22.61
CA LYS A 35 -2.82 6.32 22.11
C LYS A 35 -2.31 5.65 20.84
N GLU A 36 -1.32 6.23 20.16
CA GLU A 36 -0.72 5.54 19.01
C GLU A 36 0.11 4.34 19.45
N LYS A 37 -0.34 3.14 19.09
CA LYS A 37 0.45 1.92 19.26
C LYS A 37 1.83 2.11 18.59
N PRO A 38 2.95 1.68 19.22
CA PRO A 38 4.29 1.76 18.63
C PRO A 38 4.39 1.01 17.30
N VAL A 39 5.43 1.29 16.50
CA VAL A 39 5.71 0.54 15.26
C VAL A 39 5.93 -0.93 15.60
N ASN A 40 5.29 -1.82 14.85
CA ASN A 40 5.54 -3.26 14.97
C ASN A 40 6.82 -3.60 14.19
N GLN A 41 7.89 -3.94 14.90
CA GLN A 41 9.18 -4.28 14.30
C GLN A 41 9.28 -5.75 13.91
N ASP A 42 8.38 -6.59 14.45
CA ASP A 42 8.36 -8.04 14.28
C ASP A 42 7.20 -8.47 13.36
N LEU A 43 6.95 -7.67 12.32
CA LEU A 43 5.90 -7.97 11.35
C LEU A 43 6.23 -9.30 10.64
N VAL A 44 5.27 -10.22 10.63
CA VAL A 44 5.47 -11.52 9.97
C VAL A 44 5.22 -11.35 8.48
N TYR A 45 6.22 -11.69 7.68
CA TYR A 45 6.15 -11.64 6.22
C TYR A 45 6.90 -12.82 5.61
N SER A 46 6.56 -13.17 4.37
CA SER A 46 7.34 -14.06 3.52
C SER A 46 7.86 -13.32 2.29
N LEU A 47 9.09 -13.64 1.90
CA LEU A 47 9.68 -13.21 0.64
C LEU A 47 9.49 -14.33 -0.38
N GLU A 48 8.48 -14.19 -1.24
CA GLU A 48 8.05 -15.26 -2.16
C GLU A 48 8.92 -15.34 -3.41
N LEU A 49 9.42 -14.20 -3.90
CA LEU A 49 10.21 -14.14 -5.12
C LEU A 49 11.16 -12.96 -5.10
N VAL A 50 12.40 -13.21 -5.53
CA VAL A 50 13.37 -12.19 -5.91
C VAL A 50 13.60 -12.33 -7.41
N GLU A 51 13.09 -11.37 -8.16
CA GLU A 51 13.20 -11.33 -9.61
C GLU A 51 14.33 -10.38 -10.01
N ASP A 52 15.20 -10.86 -10.90
CA ASP A 52 16.21 -10.04 -11.54
C ASP A 52 15.62 -9.48 -12.84
N SER A 53 15.28 -8.20 -12.81
CA SER A 53 14.78 -7.43 -13.96
C SER A 53 15.86 -6.56 -14.59
N SER A 54 17.14 -6.93 -14.38
CA SER A 54 18.28 -6.17 -14.88
C SER A 54 18.30 -6.12 -16.41
N THR A 55 18.77 -4.99 -16.91
CA THR A 55 19.06 -4.77 -18.33
C THR A 55 20.58 -4.65 -18.51
N ALA A 56 21.05 -4.51 -19.75
CA ALA A 56 22.47 -4.29 -20.01
C ALA A 56 23.04 -3.05 -19.28
N ASP A 57 22.20 -2.05 -19.01
CA ASP A 57 22.61 -0.74 -18.50
C ASP A 57 22.21 -0.50 -17.03
N ALA A 58 21.46 -1.41 -16.40
CA ALA A 58 20.98 -1.23 -15.03
C ALA A 58 20.70 -2.56 -14.32
N ILE A 59 21.17 -2.69 -13.09
CA ILE A 59 20.88 -3.80 -12.19
C ILE A 59 19.61 -3.48 -11.39
N ILE A 60 18.54 -4.25 -11.60
CA ILE A 60 17.23 -3.99 -10.98
C ILE A 60 16.70 -5.27 -10.36
N TYR A 61 16.37 -5.20 -9.07
CA TYR A 61 15.71 -6.29 -8.37
C TYR A 61 14.26 -5.95 -8.03
N THR A 62 13.39 -6.94 -8.15
CA THR A 62 12.00 -6.87 -7.68
C THR A 62 11.77 -7.92 -6.62
N TRP A 63 11.35 -7.51 -5.43
CA TRP A 63 11.05 -8.36 -4.29
C TRP A 63 9.53 -8.45 -4.10
N GLN A 64 8.99 -9.66 -4.18
CA GLN A 64 7.59 -9.96 -3.97
C GLN A 64 7.39 -10.41 -2.52
N VAL A 65 6.68 -9.62 -1.72
CA VAL A 65 6.52 -9.81 -0.28
C VAL A 65 5.07 -10.08 0.07
N VAL A 66 4.80 -11.07 0.90
CA VAL A 66 3.44 -11.38 1.37
C VAL A 66 3.32 -11.11 2.87
N ILE A 67 2.25 -10.42 3.25
CA ILE A 67 1.85 -10.16 4.63
C ILE A 67 0.36 -10.53 4.74
N GLU A 68 0.08 -11.69 5.33
CA GLU A 68 -1.31 -12.18 5.41
C GLU A 68 -2.12 -11.56 6.56
N GLU A 69 -1.46 -10.80 7.45
CA GLU A 69 -2.05 -10.19 8.65
C GLU A 69 -2.31 -8.67 8.50
N PRO A 70 -3.26 -8.11 9.28
CA PRO A 70 -3.52 -6.68 9.28
C PRO A 70 -2.29 -5.83 9.62
N VAL A 71 -1.86 -5.01 8.66
CA VAL A 71 -0.69 -4.13 8.80
C VAL A 71 -1.06 -2.65 8.62
N ARG A 72 -0.39 -1.78 9.38
CA ARG A 72 -0.51 -0.31 9.29
C ARG A 72 0.56 0.25 8.35
N THR A 73 0.26 1.38 7.73
CA THR A 73 1.19 2.07 6.81
C THR A 73 2.53 2.42 7.46
N LYS A 74 2.56 2.75 8.75
CA LYS A 74 3.81 3.02 9.48
C LYS A 74 4.68 1.77 9.70
N ASP A 75 4.06 0.60 9.88
CA ASP A 75 4.78 -0.66 10.00
C ASP A 75 5.35 -1.07 8.64
N LEU A 76 4.60 -0.85 7.55
CA LEU A 76 5.06 -1.06 6.17
C LEU A 76 6.26 -0.18 5.81
N ARG A 77 6.27 1.10 6.23
CA ARG A 77 7.42 2.00 6.01
C ARG A 77 8.67 1.47 6.69
N TYR A 78 8.54 1.09 7.97
CA TYR A 78 9.65 0.52 8.73
C TYR A 78 10.17 -0.77 8.10
N LEU A 79 9.28 -1.70 7.73
CA LEU A 79 9.66 -2.93 7.03
C LEU A 79 10.40 -2.62 5.72
N ALA A 80 9.85 -1.75 4.88
CA ALA A 80 10.47 -1.43 3.60
C ALA A 80 11.86 -0.78 3.75
N GLU A 81 12.03 0.14 4.71
CA GLU A 81 13.34 0.73 5.02
C GLU A 81 14.34 -0.34 5.49
N LYS A 82 13.90 -1.25 6.37
CA LYS A 82 14.72 -2.39 6.80
C LYS A 82 15.12 -3.27 5.62
N MET A 83 14.19 -3.64 4.76
CA MET A 83 14.44 -4.46 3.56
C MET A 83 15.39 -3.76 2.57
N ILE A 84 15.27 -2.45 2.38
CA ILE A 84 16.20 -1.66 1.58
C ILE A 84 17.61 -1.72 2.18
N HIS A 85 17.74 -1.54 3.50
CA HIS A 85 19.03 -1.67 4.17
C HIS A 85 19.65 -3.08 4.05
N GLU A 86 18.83 -4.12 4.16
CA GLU A 86 19.25 -5.51 3.93
C GLU A 86 19.72 -5.72 2.49
N ALA A 87 19.00 -5.20 1.50
CA ALA A 87 19.40 -5.25 0.09
C ALA A 87 20.73 -4.51 -0.16
N GLN A 88 20.91 -3.34 0.46
CA GLN A 88 22.13 -2.52 0.33
C GLN A 88 23.38 -3.21 0.89
N ALA A 89 23.22 -4.12 1.85
CA ALA A 89 24.31 -4.93 2.39
C ALA A 89 24.73 -6.09 1.46
N GLY A 90 23.90 -6.41 0.47
CA GLY A 90 24.15 -7.42 -0.56
C GLY A 90 24.84 -6.86 -1.81
N PRO A 91 24.64 -7.51 -2.97
CA PRO A 91 25.15 -7.03 -4.26
C PRO A 91 24.62 -5.64 -4.59
N SER A 92 25.50 -4.79 -5.15
CA SER A 92 25.12 -3.44 -5.57
C SER A 92 24.08 -3.45 -6.68
N PHE A 93 23.12 -2.52 -6.62
CA PHE A 93 22.05 -2.39 -7.60
C PHE A 93 21.77 -0.92 -7.96
N ASN A 94 21.07 -0.71 -9.06
CA ASN A 94 20.61 0.58 -9.55
C ASN A 94 19.16 0.89 -9.16
N GLY A 95 18.34 -0.15 -8.97
CA GLY A 95 16.96 -0.01 -8.50
C GLY A 95 16.50 -1.24 -7.72
N LEU A 96 15.69 -1.01 -6.70
CA LEU A 96 14.97 -2.04 -5.97
C LEU A 96 13.48 -1.68 -5.95
N GLU A 97 12.65 -2.61 -6.38
CA GLU A 97 11.20 -2.54 -6.25
C GLU A 97 10.73 -3.58 -5.23
N ILE A 98 9.90 -3.16 -4.27
CA ILE A 98 9.28 -4.06 -3.30
C ILE A 98 7.77 -3.98 -3.51
N LEU A 99 7.18 -5.10 -3.90
CA LEU A 99 5.76 -5.26 -4.14
C LEU A 99 5.18 -6.09 -3.00
N ILE A 100 4.17 -5.54 -2.31
CA ILE A 100 3.61 -6.15 -1.11
C ILE A 100 2.17 -6.59 -1.36
N TYR A 101 1.89 -7.84 -0.98
CA TYR A 101 0.63 -8.53 -1.19
C TYR A 101 0.05 -9.06 0.12
N ASP A 102 -1.26 -9.25 0.14
CA ASP A 102 -1.98 -9.93 1.22
C ASP A 102 -2.11 -11.44 1.00
N TYR A 103 -1.91 -11.90 -0.23
CA TYR A 103 -1.88 -13.31 -0.61
C TYR A 103 -0.91 -13.55 -1.78
N PRO A 104 -0.17 -14.67 -1.82
CA PRO A 104 0.78 -14.98 -2.89
C PRO A 104 0.13 -15.16 -4.27
N GLU A 105 -1.14 -15.56 -4.35
CA GLU A 105 -1.89 -15.75 -5.59
C GLU A 105 -2.04 -14.48 -6.43
N TYR A 106 -1.81 -13.31 -5.82
CA TYR A 106 -1.85 -12.01 -6.49
C TYR A 106 -0.53 -11.63 -7.18
N ILE A 107 0.55 -12.36 -6.92
CA ILE A 107 1.84 -12.13 -7.58
C ILE A 107 1.66 -12.27 -9.10
N GLY A 108 2.21 -11.31 -9.83
CA GLY A 108 2.03 -11.20 -11.29
C GLY A 108 0.74 -10.51 -11.75
N TYR A 109 -0.19 -10.16 -10.86
CA TYR A 109 -1.43 -9.43 -11.17
C TYR A 109 -1.48 -7.99 -10.61
N GLY A 110 -0.33 -7.49 -10.12
CA GLY A 110 -0.18 -6.18 -9.49
C GLY A 110 -0.32 -6.25 -7.97
N TYR A 111 0.49 -5.44 -7.27
CA TYR A 111 0.48 -5.35 -5.80
C TYR A 111 -0.88 -4.96 -5.24
N THR A 112 -1.16 -5.41 -4.02
CA THR A 112 -2.44 -5.18 -3.37
C THR A 112 -2.33 -4.31 -2.13
N ILE A 113 -1.23 -4.42 -1.37
CA ILE A 113 -1.01 -3.65 -0.13
C ILE A 113 -0.19 -2.39 -0.43
N ALA A 114 1.00 -2.55 -0.99
CA ALA A 114 1.94 -1.46 -1.18
C ALA A 114 2.94 -1.74 -2.31
N ARG A 115 3.47 -0.65 -2.87
CA ARG A 115 4.59 -0.65 -3.80
C ARG A 115 5.61 0.38 -3.34
N ILE A 116 6.85 -0.04 -3.18
CA ILE A 116 7.96 0.79 -2.77
C ILE A 116 9.04 0.69 -3.83
N ILE A 117 9.52 1.84 -4.30
CA ILE A 117 10.63 1.90 -5.25
C ILE A 117 11.77 2.65 -4.57
N PHE A 118 12.94 2.02 -4.52
CA PHE A 118 14.18 2.67 -4.18
C PHE A 118 15.06 2.73 -5.43
N ALA A 119 15.10 3.91 -6.05
CA ALA A 119 15.73 4.15 -7.36
C ALA A 119 16.15 5.62 -7.48
N PRO A 120 16.91 6.01 -8.52
CA PRO A 120 17.21 7.42 -8.79
C PRO A 120 15.94 8.24 -8.85
N GLN A 121 15.86 9.28 -8.02
CA GLN A 121 14.67 10.14 -7.88
C GLN A 121 13.37 9.37 -7.55
N GLY A 122 13.48 8.15 -7.01
CA GLY A 122 12.34 7.28 -6.72
C GLY A 122 11.73 6.61 -7.96
N ASN A 123 12.33 6.77 -9.14
CA ASN A 123 11.78 6.26 -10.39
C ASN A 123 12.68 5.19 -10.99
N ILE A 124 12.17 3.96 -11.05
CA ILE A 124 12.91 2.81 -11.58
C ILE A 124 13.28 2.96 -13.07
N SER A 125 12.53 3.76 -13.83
CA SER A 125 12.86 4.06 -15.23
C SER A 125 14.14 4.88 -15.38
N GLN A 126 14.66 5.45 -14.29
CA GLN A 126 15.92 6.19 -14.26
C GLN A 126 17.07 5.35 -13.69
N ALA A 127 16.91 4.04 -13.48
CA ALA A 127 17.95 3.20 -12.87
C ALA A 127 19.31 3.29 -13.59
N ASN A 128 19.32 3.43 -14.92
CA ASN A 128 20.53 3.56 -15.73
C ASN A 128 21.24 4.94 -15.61
N THR A 129 20.68 5.89 -14.86
CA THR A 129 21.25 7.24 -14.71
C THR A 129 22.32 7.34 -13.62
N VAL A 130 22.42 6.32 -12.75
CA VAL A 130 23.42 6.24 -11.68
C VAL A 130 24.19 4.93 -11.80
N LYS A 131 25.31 4.80 -11.10
CA LYS A 131 26.01 3.51 -10.97
C LYS A 131 25.37 2.66 -9.88
N ALA A 132 25.42 1.35 -10.06
CA ALA A 132 25.02 0.42 -9.01
C ALA A 132 25.78 0.72 -7.71
N GLY A 133 25.06 0.82 -6.59
CA GLY A 133 25.63 1.14 -5.28
C GLY A 133 25.75 2.63 -4.95
N ASP A 134 25.42 3.55 -5.88
CA ASP A 134 25.37 4.99 -5.59
C ASP A 134 24.05 5.40 -4.91
N TYR A 135 23.79 4.79 -3.75
CA TYR A 135 22.54 4.93 -3.02
C TYR A 135 22.24 6.36 -2.55
N LYS A 136 23.24 7.25 -2.52
CA LYS A 136 23.04 8.67 -2.17
C LYS A 136 22.24 9.45 -3.21
N GLN A 137 22.24 8.98 -4.46
CA GLN A 137 21.45 9.57 -5.54
C GLN A 137 20.06 8.95 -5.68
N MET A 138 19.74 7.96 -4.84
CA MET A 138 18.47 7.26 -4.86
C MET A 138 17.55 7.81 -3.77
N SER A 139 16.25 7.74 -4.03
CA SER A 139 15.22 8.10 -3.07
C SER A 139 14.09 7.07 -3.11
N ILE A 140 13.26 7.09 -2.06
CA ILE A 140 12.14 6.15 -1.95
C ILE A 140 10.88 6.81 -2.51
N GLN A 141 10.26 6.18 -3.50
CA GLN A 141 8.88 6.45 -3.89
C GLN A 141 7.95 5.51 -3.14
N TRP A 142 6.96 6.10 -2.46
CA TRP A 142 5.99 5.38 -1.65
C TRP A 142 4.63 5.33 -2.35
N ASP A 143 4.11 4.13 -2.60
CA ASP A 143 2.68 3.89 -2.81
C ASP A 143 2.19 2.95 -1.71
N LEU A 144 1.64 3.55 -0.66
CA LEU A 144 1.11 2.85 0.51
C LEU A 144 -0.40 3.06 0.56
N ARG A 145 -1.14 1.97 0.75
CA ARG A 145 -2.60 2.02 0.85
C ARG A 145 -3.04 1.64 2.24
N GLN A 146 -3.85 2.48 2.86
CA GLN A 146 -4.51 2.10 4.11
C GLN A 146 -5.63 1.12 3.79
N LYS A 147 -5.65 -0.05 4.42
CA LYS A 147 -6.63 -1.10 4.13
C LYS A 147 -7.68 -1.22 5.22
N ILE A 148 -8.91 -1.53 4.80
CA ILE A 148 -9.96 -2.06 5.67
C ILE A 148 -9.88 -3.58 5.55
N TRP A 149 -9.19 -4.22 6.48
CA TRP A 149 -8.82 -5.64 6.40
C TRP A 149 -10.02 -6.58 6.45
N GLU A 150 -11.10 -6.14 7.12
CA GLU A 150 -12.36 -6.86 7.24
C GLU A 150 -13.09 -7.02 5.89
N LYS A 151 -12.74 -6.21 4.89
CA LYS A 151 -13.32 -6.25 3.53
C LYS A 151 -12.48 -7.06 2.55
N ARG A 152 -11.34 -7.62 2.98
CA ARG A 152 -10.47 -8.47 2.15
C ARG A 152 -11.22 -9.72 1.68
N LEU A 153 -10.78 -10.30 0.55
CA LEU A 153 -11.21 -11.64 0.15
C LEU A 153 -10.75 -12.70 1.18
N GLY A 154 -11.59 -13.71 1.39
CA GLY A 154 -11.17 -14.94 2.07
C GLY A 154 -10.37 -15.84 1.11
N ARG A 155 -9.57 -16.78 1.63
CA ARG A 155 -8.65 -17.61 0.83
C ARG A 155 -9.32 -18.32 -0.36
N GLU A 156 -10.50 -18.90 -0.15
CA GLU A 156 -11.24 -19.56 -1.25
C GLU A 156 -11.68 -18.57 -2.34
N GLN A 157 -12.11 -17.36 -1.95
CA GLN A 157 -12.46 -16.31 -2.89
C GLN A 157 -11.24 -15.85 -3.71
N VAL A 158 -10.04 -15.87 -3.12
CA VAL A 158 -8.80 -15.57 -3.83
C VAL A 158 -8.52 -16.58 -4.94
N LEU A 159 -8.79 -17.86 -4.71
CA LEU A 159 -8.62 -18.91 -5.73
C LEU A 159 -9.59 -18.74 -6.90
N VAL A 160 -10.84 -18.35 -6.61
CA VAL A 160 -11.84 -17.99 -7.64
C VAL A 160 -11.38 -16.78 -8.43
N TRP A 161 -10.96 -15.72 -7.74
CA TRP A 161 -10.44 -14.51 -8.38
C TRP A 161 -9.24 -14.80 -9.27
N LYS A 162 -8.28 -15.61 -8.78
CA LYS A 162 -7.07 -15.97 -9.52
C LYS A 162 -7.43 -16.74 -10.79
N ALA A 163 -8.31 -17.74 -10.69
CA ALA A 163 -8.74 -18.50 -11.86
C ALA A 163 -9.37 -17.59 -12.92
N TRP A 164 -10.21 -16.64 -12.50
CA TRP A 164 -10.77 -15.64 -13.41
C TRP A 164 -9.68 -14.80 -14.09
N GLN A 165 -8.67 -14.33 -13.34
CA GLN A 165 -7.58 -13.54 -13.91
C GLN A 165 -6.70 -14.35 -14.87
N ASP A 166 -6.47 -15.62 -14.58
CA ASP A 166 -5.73 -16.54 -15.45
C ASP A 166 -6.46 -16.67 -16.81
N TYR A 167 -7.79 -16.89 -16.80
CA TYR A 167 -8.60 -16.94 -18.03
C TYR A 167 -8.64 -15.60 -18.76
N TYR A 168 -8.87 -14.50 -18.04
CA TYR A 168 -8.91 -13.16 -18.64
C TYR A 168 -7.61 -12.81 -19.34
N ARG A 169 -6.46 -13.15 -18.74
CA ARG A 169 -5.14 -12.95 -19.33
C ARG A 169 -4.96 -13.75 -20.62
N GLU A 170 -5.37 -15.01 -20.63
CA GLU A 170 -5.24 -15.87 -21.81
C GLU A 170 -6.17 -15.42 -22.95
N GLU A 171 -7.43 -15.09 -22.66
CA GLU A 171 -8.37 -14.59 -23.68
C GLU A 171 -7.97 -13.23 -24.23
N SER A 172 -7.42 -12.35 -23.40
CA SER A 172 -6.98 -11.01 -23.82
C SER A 172 -5.66 -11.01 -24.58
N ARG A 173 -5.02 -12.17 -24.72
CA ARG A 173 -3.71 -12.31 -25.36
C ARG A 173 -3.75 -11.81 -26.81
N GLY A 174 -2.73 -11.04 -27.19
CA GLY A 174 -2.66 -10.44 -28.52
C GLY A 174 -3.63 -9.27 -28.76
N GLY A 175 -4.16 -8.65 -27.69
CA GLY A 175 -5.00 -7.46 -27.77
C GLY A 175 -6.48 -7.74 -28.06
N LYS A 176 -6.90 -9.00 -27.92
CA LYS A 176 -8.32 -9.37 -28.02
C LYS A 176 -9.10 -8.83 -26.82
N ILE A 177 -10.36 -8.47 -27.04
CA ILE A 177 -11.27 -8.11 -25.95
C ILE A 177 -11.85 -9.41 -25.42
N ALA A 178 -11.51 -9.78 -24.19
CA ALA A 178 -12.04 -10.97 -23.53
C ALA A 178 -13.52 -10.82 -23.19
N ASP A 179 -14.28 -11.90 -23.31
CA ASP A 179 -15.69 -11.93 -22.93
C ASP A 179 -15.82 -12.27 -21.44
N LYS A 180 -16.00 -11.23 -20.63
CA LYS A 180 -16.05 -11.36 -19.17
C LYS A 180 -17.20 -12.24 -18.69
N SER A 181 -18.34 -12.25 -19.37
CA SER A 181 -19.49 -13.06 -18.98
C SER A 181 -19.23 -14.54 -19.23
N SER A 182 -18.65 -14.88 -20.38
CA SER A 182 -18.20 -16.25 -20.66
C SER A 182 -17.16 -16.73 -19.64
N ILE A 183 -16.21 -15.89 -19.23
CA ILE A 183 -15.24 -16.24 -18.18
C ILE A 183 -15.92 -16.43 -16.82
N ASP A 184 -16.87 -15.56 -16.46
CA ASP A 184 -17.65 -15.69 -15.21
C ASP A 184 -18.36 -17.05 -15.16
N GLU A 185 -18.98 -17.50 -16.27
CA GLU A 185 -19.62 -18.83 -16.39
C GLU A 185 -18.64 -20.00 -16.25
N ILE A 186 -17.49 -19.95 -16.94
CA ILE A 186 -16.46 -21.00 -16.88
C ILE A 186 -15.91 -21.17 -15.45
N VAL A 187 -15.64 -20.05 -14.77
CA VAL A 187 -15.13 -20.08 -13.40
C VAL A 187 -16.21 -20.52 -12.44
N ALA A 188 -17.45 -20.09 -12.63
CA ALA A 188 -18.59 -20.48 -11.81
C ALA A 188 -18.80 -22.00 -11.83
N ASP A 189 -18.80 -22.63 -13.01
CA ASP A 189 -18.90 -24.09 -13.17
C ASP A 189 -17.76 -24.82 -12.43
N LYS A 190 -16.52 -24.34 -12.60
CA LYS A 190 -15.33 -24.93 -11.96
C LYS A 190 -15.41 -24.96 -10.44
N TYR A 191 -16.01 -23.96 -9.81
CA TYR A 191 -16.05 -23.81 -8.35
C TYR A 191 -17.43 -24.09 -7.74
N GLY A 192 -18.42 -24.50 -8.55
CA GLY A 192 -19.79 -24.76 -8.09
C GLY A 192 -20.46 -23.50 -7.54
N LEU A 193 -20.25 -22.37 -8.21
CA LEU A 193 -20.82 -21.06 -7.87
C LEU A 193 -21.80 -20.61 -8.95
N GLU A 194 -22.57 -19.57 -8.66
CA GLU A 194 -23.29 -18.80 -9.67
C GLU A 194 -22.35 -17.76 -10.32
N PRO A 195 -22.48 -17.44 -11.62
CA PRO A 195 -21.67 -16.41 -12.28
C PRO A 195 -21.70 -15.05 -11.57
N THR A 196 -22.83 -14.70 -10.95
CA THR A 196 -22.98 -13.47 -10.15
C THR A 196 -22.06 -13.45 -8.93
N GLN A 197 -21.81 -14.60 -8.30
CA GLN A 197 -20.90 -14.70 -7.16
C GLN A 197 -19.44 -14.49 -7.60
N VAL A 198 -19.07 -14.99 -8.79
CA VAL A 198 -17.74 -14.75 -9.37
C VAL A 198 -17.54 -13.26 -9.66
N TYR A 199 -18.55 -12.62 -10.25
CA TYR A 199 -18.57 -11.17 -10.46
C TYR A 199 -18.39 -10.40 -9.15
N ASP A 200 -19.14 -10.76 -8.10
CA ASP A 200 -19.08 -10.09 -6.79
C ASP A 200 -17.71 -10.25 -6.13
N ILE A 201 -17.10 -11.43 -6.21
CA ILE A 201 -15.73 -11.68 -5.72
C ILE A 201 -14.74 -10.77 -6.44
N ARG A 202 -14.83 -10.66 -7.78
CA ARG A 202 -13.95 -9.79 -8.57
C ARG A 202 -14.12 -8.32 -8.22
N LEU A 203 -15.36 -7.88 -8.07
CA LEU A 203 -15.68 -6.51 -7.70
C LEU A 203 -15.16 -6.18 -6.29
N LYS A 204 -15.38 -7.08 -5.33
CA LYS A 204 -14.88 -6.94 -3.96
C LYS A 204 -13.36 -6.79 -3.93
N GLN A 205 -12.62 -7.58 -4.70
CA GLN A 205 -11.16 -7.47 -4.77
C GLN A 205 -10.69 -6.18 -5.42
N GLU A 206 -11.34 -5.75 -6.51
CA GLU A 206 -10.99 -4.50 -7.19
C GLU A 206 -11.14 -3.30 -6.24
N TYR A 207 -12.24 -3.26 -5.49
CA TYR A 207 -12.44 -2.24 -4.47
C TYR A 207 -11.44 -2.37 -3.33
N TRP A 208 -11.21 -3.55 -2.78
CA TRP A 208 -10.24 -3.70 -1.71
C TRP A 208 -8.82 -3.29 -2.14
N ARG A 209 -8.46 -3.55 -3.41
CA ARG A 209 -7.19 -3.14 -3.99
C ARG A 209 -7.08 -1.61 -4.10
N TYR A 210 -8.09 -0.90 -4.60
CA TYR A 210 -7.98 0.53 -4.95
C TYR A 210 -8.74 1.52 -4.07
N ALA A 211 -9.72 1.09 -3.29
CA ALA A 211 -10.62 1.95 -2.53
C ALA A 211 -10.59 1.65 -1.02
N ASN A 212 -10.58 2.70 -0.21
CA ASN A 212 -10.78 2.63 1.24
C ASN A 212 -12.28 2.61 1.61
N PHE A 213 -13.18 2.13 0.74
CA PHE A 213 -14.63 2.35 0.87
C PHE A 213 -15.47 1.08 0.97
N ASP A 214 -16.53 1.20 1.78
CA ASP A 214 -17.52 0.16 2.09
C ASP A 214 -18.64 0.16 1.03
N TYR A 215 -18.69 -0.89 0.20
CA TYR A 215 -19.71 -1.05 -0.86
C TYR A 215 -20.98 -1.77 -0.36
N LEU A 216 -20.99 -2.32 0.86
CA LEU A 216 -22.10 -3.14 1.35
C LEU A 216 -23.30 -2.33 1.88
N THR A 217 -23.39 -1.03 1.58
CA THR A 217 -24.49 -0.16 2.02
C THR A 217 -25.21 0.58 0.89
N ARG A 218 -25.11 0.09 -0.35
CA ARG A 218 -25.91 0.61 -1.48
C ARG A 218 -26.71 -0.48 -2.15
#